data_AF-A0A1Q8G2P9-F1
#
_entry.id   AF-A0A1Q8G2P9-F1
#
_cell.length_a   1.000
_cell.length_b   1.000
_cell.length_c   1.000
_cell.angle_alpha   90.00
_cell.angle_beta   90.00
_cell.angle_gamma   90.00
#
_symmetry.space_group_name_H-M   'P 1'
#
loop_
_entity.id
_entity.type
_entity.pdbx_description
1 polymer ?
#
loop_
_entity_poly.entity_id
_entity_poly.type
_entity_poly.pdbx_seq_one_letter_code
_entity_poly.pdbx_strand_id
1 'polypeptide(L)'
;MKIANVLLVGLLVLALTGCSKGPSVDDIREDMQSTARDFVEVQNVEILEVKEEGERHVEVTVYYEVYFMEGIDEVMSDMNMFAAGNLASTMGRFEKGEVRNGEAMYRYRKSNDGWALVD
;
A
#
# COMPACT_ATOMS: atom_id res chain seq x y z
N MET A 1 -11.68 -35.64 19.11
CA MET A 1 -10.96 -34.56 19.82
C MET A 1 -9.93 -33.96 18.87
N LYS A 2 -9.85 -32.64 18.85
CA LYS A 2 -9.25 -31.79 17.81
C LYS A 2 -7.74 -32.02 17.69
N ILE A 3 -7.28 -32.23 16.46
CA ILE A 3 -5.86 -32.27 16.12
C ILE A 3 -5.36 -30.83 16.17
N ALA A 4 -4.28 -30.61 16.91
CA ALA A 4 -3.64 -29.32 17.08
C ALA A 4 -3.21 -28.74 15.73
N ASN A 5 -3.75 -27.56 15.39
CA ASN A 5 -3.16 -26.69 14.38
C ASN A 5 -1.87 -26.11 14.98
N VAL A 6 -0.79 -26.87 14.80
CA VAL A 6 0.56 -26.42 15.10
C VAL A 6 0.91 -25.33 14.09
N LEU A 7 1.21 -24.15 14.62
CA LEU A 7 1.90 -23.05 13.95
C LEU A 7 3.02 -23.60 13.06
N LEU A 8 2.92 -23.44 11.74
CA LEU A 8 4.10 -23.51 10.87
C LEU A 8 3.80 -23.01 9.44
N VAL A 9 3.65 -21.71 9.26
CA VAL A 9 3.90 -21.06 7.95
C VAL A 9 4.32 -19.65 8.29
N GLY A 10 5.50 -19.13 8.01
CA GLY A 10 6.60 -19.58 7.18
C GLY A 10 7.45 -18.33 6.99
N LEU A 11 8.24 -17.99 8.02
CA LEU A 11 9.12 -16.84 8.00
C LEU A 11 10.30 -17.15 7.08
N LEU A 12 10.08 -17.05 5.76
CA LEU A 12 11.14 -17.23 4.77
C LEU A 12 11.83 -15.88 4.55
N VAL A 13 12.77 -15.59 5.44
CA VAL A 13 13.73 -14.49 5.27
C VAL A 13 14.72 -14.91 4.19
N LEU A 14 14.43 -14.57 2.93
CA LEU A 14 15.41 -14.62 1.84
C LEU A 14 16.23 -13.33 1.85
N ALA A 15 17.15 -13.23 2.80
CA ALA A 15 18.25 -12.27 2.74
C ALA A 15 19.30 -12.77 1.72
N LEU A 16 19.04 -12.52 0.42
CA LEU A 16 20.08 -12.47 -0.60
C LEU A 16 20.53 -11.01 -0.71
N THR A 17 21.61 -10.67 -0.02
CA THR A 17 22.32 -9.41 -0.21
C THR A 17 22.91 -9.38 -1.63
N GLY A 18 22.19 -8.78 -2.56
CA GLY A 18 22.64 -8.51 -3.92
C GLY A 18 21.64 -7.60 -4.61
N CYS A 19 21.96 -6.29 -4.67
CA CYS A 19 21.26 -5.23 -5.39
C CYS A 19 19.76 -5.51 -5.65
N SER A 20 18.88 -5.08 -4.74
CA SER A 20 17.44 -5.21 -4.99
C SER A 20 17.10 -4.62 -6.36
N LYS A 21 16.37 -5.38 -7.16
CA LYS A 21 15.90 -4.95 -8.48
C LYS A 21 14.90 -3.78 -8.37
N GLY A 22 14.31 -3.56 -7.20
CA GLY A 22 13.38 -2.46 -6.91
C GLY A 22 13.31 -2.13 -5.41
N PRO A 23 12.44 -1.19 -5.00
CA PRO A 23 12.19 -0.87 -3.59
C PRO A 23 11.72 -2.09 -2.80
N SER A 24 11.89 -2.06 -1.48
CA SER A 24 11.33 -3.10 -0.62
C SER A 24 9.83 -2.89 -0.42
N VAL A 25 9.12 -3.96 0.01
CA VAL A 25 7.69 -3.85 0.36
C VAL A 25 7.47 -2.86 1.50
N ASP A 26 8.40 -2.77 2.45
CA ASP A 26 8.33 -1.80 3.56
C ASP A 26 8.43 -0.37 3.04
N ASP A 27 9.38 -0.08 2.14
CA ASP A 27 9.52 1.26 1.53
C ASP A 27 8.25 1.65 0.78
N ILE A 28 7.70 0.73 -0.02
CA ILE A 28 6.46 0.98 -0.78
C ILE A 28 5.29 1.24 0.16
N ARG A 29 5.14 0.44 1.23
CA ARG A 29 4.06 0.63 2.21
C ARG A 29 4.19 1.98 2.91
N GLU A 30 5.40 2.38 3.30
CA GLU A 30 5.65 3.67 3.92
C GLU A 30 5.29 4.82 2.98
N ASP A 31 5.72 4.75 1.72
CA ASP A 31 5.37 5.74 0.69
C ASP A 31 3.84 5.80 0.47
N MET A 32 3.17 4.66 0.36
CA MET A 32 1.71 4.58 0.25
C MET A 32 1.00 5.13 1.48
N GLN A 33 1.45 4.79 2.69
CA GLN A 33 0.85 5.29 3.93
C GLN A 33 1.07 6.79 4.11
N SER A 34 2.22 7.32 3.67
CA SER A 34 2.53 8.76 3.74
C SER A 34 1.63 9.63 2.85
N THR A 35 1.09 9.04 1.77
CA THR A 35 0.18 9.69 0.83
C THR A 35 -1.29 9.37 1.11
N ALA A 36 -1.55 8.33 1.90
CA ALA A 36 -2.88 7.95 2.35
C ALA A 36 -3.50 9.03 3.26
N ARG A 37 -4.82 9.00 3.36
CA ARG A 37 -5.57 9.84 4.30
C ARG A 37 -5.48 9.26 5.70
N ASP A 38 -5.49 10.11 6.71
CA ASP A 38 -5.38 9.73 8.14
C ASP A 38 -6.47 8.77 8.63
N PHE A 39 -7.60 8.64 7.91
CA PHE A 39 -8.68 7.68 8.22
C PHE A 39 -8.52 6.33 7.52
N VAL A 40 -7.39 6.10 6.82
CA VAL A 40 -7.07 4.87 6.10
C VAL A 40 -5.73 4.32 6.55
N GLU A 41 -5.68 3.02 6.75
CA GLU A 41 -4.45 2.27 6.99
C GLU A 41 -4.17 1.34 5.79
N VAL A 42 -2.95 1.41 5.25
CA VAL A 42 -2.49 0.54 4.16
C VAL A 42 -1.91 -0.74 4.77
N GLN A 43 -2.47 -1.87 4.37
CA GLN A 43 -2.14 -3.20 4.88
C GLN A 43 -1.87 -4.17 3.71
N ASN A 44 -1.25 -5.31 4.01
CA ASN A 44 -1.06 -6.44 3.09
C ASN A 44 -0.53 -6.04 1.70
N VAL A 45 0.53 -5.23 1.66
CA VAL A 45 1.19 -4.81 0.42
C VAL A 45 2.00 -5.96 -0.16
N GLU A 46 1.74 -6.29 -1.43
CA GLU A 46 2.44 -7.34 -2.17
C GLU A 46 2.90 -6.81 -3.54
N ILE A 47 4.18 -7.05 -3.88
CA ILE A 47 4.70 -6.72 -5.21
C ILE A 47 4.25 -7.81 -6.19
N LEU A 48 3.46 -7.43 -7.18
CA LEU A 48 3.00 -8.31 -8.26
C LEU A 48 4.02 -8.38 -9.39
N GLU A 49 4.56 -7.23 -9.78
CA GLU A 49 5.49 -7.11 -10.91
C GLU A 49 6.53 -6.00 -10.67
N VAL A 50 7.75 -6.21 -11.16
CA VAL A 50 8.79 -5.18 -11.26
C VAL A 50 9.30 -5.15 -12.70
N LYS A 51 9.08 -4.03 -13.39
CA LYS A 51 9.52 -3.78 -14.76
C LYS A 51 10.64 -2.74 -14.76
N GLU A 52 11.82 -3.13 -15.22
CA GLU A 52 12.96 -2.23 -15.34
C GLU A 52 12.76 -1.24 -16.49
N GLU A 53 12.93 0.05 -16.21
CA GLU A 53 12.82 1.16 -17.17
C GLU A 53 14.18 1.87 -17.29
N GLY A 54 15.06 1.29 -18.11
CA GLY A 54 16.44 1.76 -18.26
C GLY A 54 17.30 1.44 -17.03
N GLU A 55 18.42 2.14 -16.85
CA GLU A 55 19.41 1.80 -15.81
C GLU A 55 19.02 2.22 -14.39
N ARG A 56 18.06 3.15 -14.26
CA ARG A 56 17.78 3.84 -13.00
C ARG A 56 16.31 3.92 -12.62
N HIS A 57 15.38 3.46 -13.46
CA HIS A 57 13.97 3.48 -13.09
C HIS A 57 13.39 2.08 -13.09
N VAL A 58 12.39 1.88 -12.24
CA VAL A 58 11.57 0.68 -12.23
C VAL A 58 10.12 1.09 -12.05
N GLU A 59 9.25 0.32 -12.69
CA GLU A 59 7.82 0.39 -12.53
C GLU A 59 7.41 -0.82 -11.69
N VAL A 60 6.73 -0.58 -10.57
CA VAL A 60 6.35 -1.61 -9.60
C VAL A 60 4.85 -1.64 -9.52
N THR A 61 4.25 -2.78 -9.88
CA THR A 61 2.83 -3.03 -9.69
C THR A 61 2.64 -3.73 -8.37
N VAL A 62 1.77 -3.18 -7.52
CA VAL A 62 1.48 -3.71 -6.18
C VAL A 62 0.00 -3.98 -6.00
N TYR A 63 -0.28 -5.09 -5.32
CA TYR A 63 -1.54 -5.31 -4.65
C TYR A 63 -1.46 -4.71 -3.25
N TYR A 64 -2.57 -4.17 -2.76
CA TYR A 64 -2.67 -3.66 -1.40
C TYR A 64 -4.10 -3.79 -0.86
N GLU A 65 -4.20 -3.74 0.45
CA GLU A 65 -5.46 -3.61 1.17
C GLU A 65 -5.50 -2.28 1.90
N VAL A 66 -6.65 -1.62 1.89
CA VAL A 66 -6.91 -0.43 2.70
C VAL A 66 -7.97 -0.76 3.73
N TYR A 67 -7.63 -0.49 4.99
CA TYR A 67 -8.53 -0.59 6.13
C TYR A 67 -9.05 0.81 6.48
N PHE A 68 -10.37 0.98 6.51
CA PHE A 68 -11.00 2.25 6.87
C PHE A 68 -11.17 2.34 8.39
N MET A 69 -10.37 3.19 9.04
CA MET A 69 -10.40 3.37 10.50
C MET A 69 -11.64 4.15 10.96
N GLU A 70 -12.26 4.90 10.07
CA GLU A 70 -13.48 5.69 10.28
C GLU A 70 -14.45 5.49 9.12
N GLY A 71 -15.75 5.66 9.38
CA GLY A 71 -16.78 5.57 8.34
C GLY A 71 -16.88 6.87 7.53
N ILE A 72 -17.40 6.80 6.29
CA ILE A 72 -17.50 7.99 5.44
C ILE A 72 -18.31 9.13 6.09
N ASP A 73 -19.37 8.79 6.83
CA ASP A 73 -20.20 9.79 7.51
C ASP A 73 -19.43 10.50 8.65
N GLU A 74 -18.57 9.78 9.36
CA GLU A 74 -17.69 10.34 10.41
C GLU A 74 -16.68 11.30 9.76
N VAL A 75 -15.97 10.81 8.75
CA VAL A 75 -14.94 11.57 8.01
C VAL A 75 -15.51 12.83 7.37
N MET A 76 -16.68 12.75 6.74
CA MET A 76 -17.30 13.90 6.08
C MET A 76 -17.85 14.94 7.06
N SER A 77 -18.18 14.54 8.29
CA SER A 77 -18.75 15.46 9.28
C SER A 77 -17.76 16.57 9.69
N ASP A 78 -16.46 16.29 9.61
CA ASP A 78 -15.37 17.22 9.92
C ASP A 78 -14.88 18.00 8.68
N MET A 79 -15.47 17.74 7.51
CA MET A 79 -15.07 18.34 6.24
C MET A 79 -16.04 19.42 5.75
N ASN A 80 -15.52 20.36 4.96
CA ASN A 80 -16.41 21.24 4.19
C ASN A 80 -17.13 20.47 3.08
N MET A 81 -18.29 20.97 2.64
CA MET A 81 -19.16 20.30 1.67
C MET A 81 -18.48 19.97 0.33
N PHE A 82 -17.55 20.80 -0.14
CA PHE A 82 -16.82 20.54 -1.39
C PHE A 82 -15.84 19.38 -1.23
N ALA A 83 -15.09 19.35 -0.13
CA ALA A 83 -14.17 18.27 0.18
C ALA A 83 -14.91 16.94 0.40
N ALA A 84 -16.01 16.95 1.16
CA ALA A 84 -16.88 15.79 1.38
C ALA A 84 -17.44 15.23 0.06
N GLY A 85 -17.91 16.12 -0.84
CA GLY A 85 -18.42 15.71 -2.15
C GLY A 85 -17.34 15.05 -3.02
N ASN A 86 -16.13 15.62 -3.07
CA ASN A 86 -15.03 15.02 -3.82
C ASN A 86 -14.63 13.65 -3.27
N LEU A 87 -14.52 13.53 -1.93
CA LEU A 87 -14.20 12.27 -1.27
C LEU A 87 -15.22 11.18 -1.61
N ALA A 88 -16.52 11.47 -1.41
CA ALA A 88 -17.60 10.53 -1.71
C ALA A 88 -17.64 10.12 -3.19
N SER A 89 -17.31 11.03 -4.11
CA SER A 89 -17.23 10.73 -5.55
C SER A 89 -16.04 9.84 -5.92
N THR A 90 -14.91 9.99 -5.21
CA THR A 90 -13.66 9.29 -5.52
C THR A 90 -13.62 7.90 -4.89
N MET A 91 -14.01 7.79 -3.61
CA MET A 91 -13.90 6.54 -2.85
C MET A 91 -15.23 5.78 -2.76
N GLY A 92 -16.36 6.40 -3.14
CA GLY A 92 -17.68 5.85 -2.85
C GLY A 92 -17.98 5.82 -1.36
N ARG A 93 -19.13 5.25 -0.97
CA ARG A 93 -19.46 5.01 0.45
C ARG A 93 -18.57 3.92 1.02
N PHE A 94 -18.07 4.08 2.23
CA PHE A 94 -17.34 3.06 2.98
C PHE A 94 -17.73 3.08 4.46
N GLU A 95 -17.64 1.92 5.11
CA GLU A 95 -17.94 1.76 6.52
C GLU A 95 -16.66 1.65 7.36
N LYS A 96 -16.77 2.02 8.64
CA LYS A 96 -15.69 1.81 9.61
C LYS A 96 -15.40 0.31 9.72
N GLY A 97 -14.13 -0.04 9.59
CA GLY A 97 -13.66 -1.42 9.64
C GLY A 97 -13.76 -2.17 8.30
N GLU A 98 -14.27 -1.52 7.26
CA GLU A 98 -14.26 -2.09 5.91
C GLU A 98 -12.82 -2.25 5.42
N VAL A 99 -12.56 -3.33 4.69
CA VAL A 99 -11.31 -3.57 3.98
C VAL A 99 -11.61 -3.57 2.49
N ARG A 100 -10.83 -2.82 1.72
CA ARG A 100 -10.88 -2.86 0.25
C ARG A 100 -9.53 -3.17 -0.32
N ASN A 101 -9.58 -3.87 -1.43
CA ASN A 101 -8.39 -4.30 -2.14
C ASN A 101 -8.20 -3.41 -3.35
N GLY A 102 -6.94 -3.10 -3.64
CA GLY A 102 -6.57 -2.29 -4.77
C GLY A 102 -5.32 -2.82 -5.46
N GLU A 103 -5.13 -2.35 -6.67
CA GLU A 103 -3.90 -2.52 -7.43
C GLU A 103 -3.44 -1.13 -7.86
N ALA A 104 -2.15 -0.85 -7.70
CA ALA A 104 -1.54 0.41 -8.11
C ALA A 104 -0.19 0.15 -8.76
N MET A 105 0.17 1.03 -9.68
CA MET A 105 1.46 1.03 -10.36
C MET A 105 2.21 2.29 -9.94
N TYR A 106 3.43 2.11 -9.45
CA TYR A 106 4.29 3.17 -8.95
C TYR A 106 5.62 3.16 -9.70
N ARG A 107 6.15 4.34 -10.01
CA ARG A 107 7.47 4.46 -10.62
C ARG A 107 8.49 4.89 -9.58
N TYR A 108 9.60 4.16 -9.50
CA TYR A 108 10.72 4.46 -8.61
C TYR A 108 11.98 4.76 -9.40
N ARG A 109 12.82 5.64 -8.85
CA ARG A 109 14.15 5.95 -9.37
C ARG A 109 15.22 5.54 -8.38
N LYS A 110 16.24 4.83 -8.85
CA LYS A 110 17.44 4.48 -8.09
C LYS A 110 18.32 5.70 -7.86
N SER A 111 18.51 6.05 -6.60
CA SER A 111 19.41 7.10 -6.09
C SER A 111 20.55 6.50 -5.28
N ASN A 112 21.46 7.35 -4.77
CA ASN A 112 22.53 6.90 -3.88
C ASN A 112 22.00 6.51 -2.49
N ASP A 113 20.86 7.08 -2.09
CA ASP A 113 20.25 6.91 -0.77
C ASP A 113 19.17 5.80 -0.78
N GLY A 114 18.95 5.13 -1.92
CA GLY A 114 17.94 4.09 -2.09
C GLY A 114 17.02 4.35 -3.29
N TRP A 115 15.84 3.74 -3.26
CA TRP A 115 14.78 3.99 -4.24
C TRP A 115 13.93 5.17 -3.79
N ALA A 116 13.59 6.06 -4.71
CA ALA A 116 12.70 7.17 -4.44
C ALA A 116 11.49 7.08 -5.37
N LEU A 117 10.29 7.19 -4.80
CA LEU A 117 9.05 7.33 -5.57
C LEU A 117 9.14 8.59 -6.44
N VAL A 118 8.79 8.46 -7.72
CA VAL A 118 8.78 9.58 -8.68
C VAL A 118 7.41 9.83 -9.31
N ASP A 119 6.52 8.82 -9.30
CA ASP A 119 5.14 8.89 -9.82
C ASP A 119 4.29 7.81 -9.14
#